data_AF-A0A6C0INX5-F1
#
_entry.id   AF-A0A6C0INX5-F1
#
_cell.length_a   1.000
_cell.length_b   1.000
_cell.length_c   1.000
_cell.angle_alpha   90.00
_cell.angle_beta   90.00
_cell.angle_gamma   90.00
#
_symmetry.space_group_name_H-M   'P 1'
#
loop_
_entity.id
_entity.type
_entity.pdbx_description
1 polymer ?
#
loop_
_entity_poly.entity_id
_entity_poly.type
_entity_poly.pdbx_seq_one_letter_code
_entity_poly.pdbx_strand_id
1 'polypeptide(L)'
;MIITFYHRRNTCIYLVLILYYFIAFEYRYKWYSYTSIHYIDDKLLNMFITMKPDMFEINDIYYCKSIKNKIMTGGTFTRIIYSNELVSMNGVHLIFTLNGRTQEIYNNKFKFICDTDEKTRSIIQLLQLIEHDILKERYFKNKQINYKLKEQFHSGFFKFFQSKSHVKTTNDTHSKAVLFSLKISGIWSTDDNYGITYKFTRL
;
A
#
# COMPACT_ATOMS: atom_id res chain seq x y z
N MET A 1 -3.58 9.92 5.01
CA MET A 1 -3.03 11.17 5.59
C MET A 1 -1.80 10.76 6.41
N ILE A 2 -0.60 11.26 6.11
CA ILE A 2 0.56 11.02 7.00
C ILE A 2 0.43 12.07 8.09
N ILE A 3 0.00 11.67 9.28
CA ILE A 3 0.06 12.56 10.43
C ILE A 3 1.40 12.31 11.13
N THR A 4 2.38 13.14 10.86
CA THR A 4 3.64 13.15 11.60
C THR A 4 3.48 14.09 12.78
N PHE A 5 3.32 13.55 14.00
CA PHE A 5 3.29 14.36 15.21
C PHE A 5 4.71 14.57 15.74
N TYR A 6 5.16 15.83 15.74
CA TYR A 6 6.42 16.23 16.37
C TYR A 6 6.20 16.48 17.86
N HIS A 7 7.13 15.98 18.67
CA HIS A 7 7.01 15.78 20.12
C HIS A 7 6.81 17.09 20.93
N ARG A 8 5.69 17.19 21.67
CA ARG A 8 5.57 18.06 22.86
C ARG A 8 4.68 17.35 23.88
N ARG A 9 5.14 17.27 25.14
CA ARG A 9 4.67 16.42 26.28
C ARG A 9 3.15 16.21 26.50
N ASN A 10 2.26 16.94 25.84
CA ASN A 10 0.80 16.77 25.94
C ASN A 10 0.19 15.85 24.87
N THR A 11 0.97 15.33 23.91
CA THR A 11 0.48 14.44 22.85
C THR A 11 0.07 13.05 23.33
N CYS A 12 0.60 12.54 24.44
CA CYS A 12 0.25 11.20 24.95
C CYS A 12 -1.23 11.08 25.34
N ILE A 13 -1.81 12.10 25.97
CA ILE A 13 -3.21 12.04 26.43
C ILE A 13 -4.16 12.08 25.23
N TYR A 14 -3.88 12.93 24.24
CA TYR A 14 -4.65 12.98 23.00
C TYR A 14 -4.53 11.70 22.17
N LEU A 15 -3.35 11.10 22.12
CA LEU A 15 -3.14 9.81 21.45
C LEU A 15 -3.91 8.68 22.13
N VAL A 16 -3.90 8.61 23.47
CA VAL A 16 -4.66 7.62 24.23
C VAL A 16 -6.17 7.83 24.06
N LEU A 17 -6.65 9.08 24.05
CA LEU A 17 -8.06 9.39 23.81
C LEU A 17 -8.50 9.08 22.38
N ILE A 18 -7.67 9.39 21.38
CA ILE A 18 -7.94 9.00 19.98
C ILE A 18 -7.94 7.47 19.86
N LEU A 19 -6.96 6.77 20.45
CA LEU A 19 -6.94 5.31 20.49
C LEU A 19 -8.18 4.73 21.18
N TYR A 20 -8.61 5.28 22.31
CA TYR A 20 -9.83 4.84 23.00
C TYR A 20 -11.08 5.07 22.15
N TYR A 21 -11.16 6.21 21.46
CA TYR A 21 -12.28 6.52 20.58
C TYR A 21 -12.31 5.58 19.36
N PHE A 22 -11.14 5.26 18.79
CA PHE A 22 -11.02 4.33 17.66
C PHE A 22 -11.25 2.87 18.06
N ILE A 23 -10.74 2.43 19.22
CA ILE A 23 -11.01 1.09 19.76
C ILE A 23 -12.50 0.95 20.10
N ALA A 24 -13.12 1.97 20.70
CA ALA A 24 -14.56 1.99 20.95
C ALA A 24 -15.38 2.01 19.65
N PHE A 25 -14.87 2.66 18.59
CA PHE A 25 -15.47 2.66 17.26
C PHE A 25 -15.39 1.28 16.60
N GLU A 26 -14.23 0.60 16.63
CA GLU A 26 -14.10 -0.78 16.12
C GLU A 26 -14.97 -1.79 16.89
N TYR A 27 -15.12 -1.61 18.21
CA TYR A 27 -15.98 -2.50 19.03
C TYR A 27 -17.47 -2.39 18.68
N ARG A 28 -17.92 -1.21 18.21
CA ARG A 28 -19.33 -0.93 17.95
C ARG A 28 -19.76 -1.30 16.51
N TYR A 29 -18.85 -1.25 15.55
CA TYR A 29 -19.12 -1.58 14.15
C TYR A 29 -18.24 -2.77 13.74
N LYS A 30 -18.75 -3.98 14.01
CA LYS A 30 -18.15 -5.31 13.72
C LYS A 30 -17.88 -5.63 12.23
N TRP A 31 -17.60 -4.62 11.40
CA TRP A 31 -17.55 -4.71 9.94
C TRP A 31 -16.22 -4.25 9.33
N TYR A 32 -15.28 -3.73 10.12
CA TYR A 32 -14.10 -3.06 9.58
C TYR A 32 -12.84 -3.34 10.40
N SER A 33 -11.83 -3.96 9.79
CA SER A 33 -10.44 -3.90 10.27
C SER A 33 -9.76 -2.70 9.62
N TYR A 34 -10.06 -1.48 10.05
CA TYR A 34 -9.62 -0.26 9.34
C TYR A 34 -8.36 0.39 9.93
N THR A 35 -7.86 -0.09 11.07
CA THR A 35 -6.70 0.54 11.70
C THR A 35 -5.73 -0.49 12.27
N SER A 36 -4.72 -0.85 11.48
CA SER A 36 -3.53 -1.50 12.00
C SER A 36 -2.56 -0.41 12.50
N ILE A 37 -2.67 -0.04 13.79
CA ILE A 37 -1.65 0.81 14.43
C ILE A 37 -0.44 -0.07 14.70
N HIS A 38 0.60 0.06 13.88
CA HIS A 38 1.86 -0.64 14.09
C HIS A 38 2.82 0.23 14.89
N TYR A 39 3.16 -0.22 16.09
CA TYR A 39 4.24 0.34 16.89
C TYR A 39 5.58 -0.07 16.29
N ILE A 40 6.33 0.88 15.75
CA ILE A 40 7.71 0.68 15.32
C ILE A 40 8.59 1.50 16.28
N ASP A 41 8.96 0.89 17.40
CA ASP A 41 9.79 1.45 18.49
C ASP A 41 9.24 2.70 19.20
N ASP A 42 9.59 2.85 20.48
CA ASP A 42 9.15 3.86 21.46
C ASP A 42 9.36 5.35 21.08
N LYS A 43 9.66 5.69 19.81
CA LYS A 43 10.00 7.07 19.39
C LYS A 43 9.27 7.61 18.16
N LEU A 44 8.56 6.82 17.36
CA LEU A 44 7.84 7.33 16.18
C LEU A 44 6.55 6.55 15.91
N LEU A 45 5.42 7.14 16.27
CA LEU A 45 4.10 6.58 16.00
C LEU A 45 3.70 6.91 14.55
N ASN A 46 4.02 6.00 13.62
CA ASN A 46 3.51 6.09 12.26
C ASN A 46 2.16 5.39 12.18
N MET A 47 1.08 6.18 12.15
CA MET A 47 -0.26 5.65 11.95
C MET A 47 -0.47 5.33 10.47
N PHE A 48 -0.71 4.05 10.17
CA PHE A 48 -1.14 3.59 8.85
C PHE A 48 -2.64 3.34 8.88
N ILE A 49 -3.38 4.03 8.02
CA ILE A 49 -4.78 3.68 7.72
C ILE A 49 -4.73 2.83 6.46
N THR A 50 -5.11 1.57 6.59
CA THR A 50 -5.00 0.57 5.53
C THR A 50 -6.22 -0.35 5.58
N MET A 51 -6.68 -0.79 4.42
CA MET A 51 -7.74 -1.80 4.30
C MET A 51 -7.15 -3.13 3.84
N LYS A 52 -7.80 -4.24 4.17
CA LYS A 52 -7.50 -5.52 3.53
C LYS A 52 -7.94 -5.50 2.05
N PRO A 53 -7.28 -6.28 1.16
CA PRO A 53 -7.57 -6.19 -0.28
C PRO A 53 -8.96 -6.69 -0.67
N ASP A 54 -9.60 -7.51 0.15
CA ASP A 54 -10.96 -8.04 -0.04
C ASP A 54 -12.06 -7.01 0.26
N MET A 55 -11.72 -5.93 0.96
CA MET A 55 -12.64 -4.82 1.26
C MET A 55 -12.54 -3.67 0.24
N PHE A 56 -11.74 -3.84 -0.82
CA PHE A 56 -11.55 -2.80 -1.83
C PHE A 56 -12.79 -2.67 -2.72
N GLU A 57 -13.30 -1.43 -2.84
CA GLU A 57 -14.40 -1.10 -3.73
C GLU A 57 -13.96 -0.07 -4.78
N ILE A 58 -14.17 -0.40 -6.05
CA ILE A 58 -13.78 0.46 -7.18
C ILE A 58 -14.56 1.79 -7.19
N ASN A 59 -15.83 1.76 -6.78
CA ASN A 59 -16.70 2.94 -6.75
C ASN A 59 -16.26 4.02 -5.75
N ASP A 60 -15.41 3.67 -4.78
CA ASP A 60 -14.84 4.61 -3.80
C ASP A 60 -13.61 5.36 -4.35
N ILE A 61 -13.21 5.10 -5.59
CA ILE A 61 -12.09 5.79 -6.23
C ILE A 61 -12.55 7.08 -6.90
N TYR A 62 -11.89 8.17 -6.50
CA TYR A 62 -11.99 9.45 -7.16
C TYR A 62 -10.71 9.79 -7.92
N TYR A 63 -10.84 10.02 -9.23
CA TYR A 63 -9.75 10.44 -10.11
C TYR A 63 -9.67 11.97 -10.21
N CYS A 64 -8.59 12.54 -9.69
CA CYS A 64 -8.34 13.97 -9.80
C CYS A 64 -7.98 14.41 -11.23
N LYS A 65 -8.05 15.71 -11.50
CA LYS A 65 -7.58 16.28 -12.77
C LYS A 65 -6.11 15.91 -13.03
N SER A 66 -5.84 15.42 -14.24
CA SER A 66 -4.49 15.04 -14.65
C SER A 66 -3.57 16.25 -14.70
N ILE A 67 -2.37 16.11 -14.16
CA ILE A 67 -1.31 17.13 -14.16
C ILE A 67 -0.14 16.64 -15.03
N LYS A 68 0.65 17.56 -15.60
CA LYS A 68 1.88 17.19 -16.30
C LYS A 68 2.83 16.46 -15.35
N ASN A 69 3.31 15.31 -15.77
CA ASN A 69 4.24 14.51 -14.99
C ASN A 69 5.64 15.15 -15.05
N LYS A 70 6.25 15.41 -13.90
CA LYS A 70 7.60 15.98 -13.82
C LYS A 70 8.70 14.94 -14.05
N ILE A 71 8.38 13.65 -13.84
CA ILE A 71 9.33 12.54 -13.92
C ILE A 71 9.37 11.96 -15.34
N MET A 72 8.21 11.91 -16.00
CA MET A 72 8.08 11.36 -17.36
C MET A 72 7.79 12.49 -18.36
N THR A 73 8.73 12.76 -19.24
CA THR A 73 8.59 13.76 -20.31
C THR A 73 7.38 13.44 -21.19
N GLY A 74 6.51 14.42 -21.44
CA GLY A 74 5.27 14.23 -22.20
C GLY A 74 4.17 13.45 -21.46
N GLY A 75 4.46 12.88 -20.29
CA GLY A 75 3.50 12.12 -19.51
C GLY A 75 2.55 12.99 -18.68
N THR A 76 1.41 12.44 -18.31
CA THR A 76 0.52 13.01 -17.30
C THR A 76 0.40 12.09 -16.09
N PHE A 77 0.05 12.66 -14.95
CA PHE A 77 -0.23 11.95 -13.72
C PHE A 77 -1.62 12.33 -13.21
N THR A 78 -2.45 11.32 -12.97
CA THR A 78 -3.80 11.43 -12.45
C THR A 78 -3.77 10.88 -11.02
N ARG A 79 -3.89 11.76 -10.03
CA ARG A 79 -3.93 11.35 -8.63
C ARG A 79 -5.24 10.61 -8.33
N ILE A 80 -5.13 9.51 -7.58
CA ILE A 80 -6.28 8.79 -7.02
C ILE A 80 -6.48 9.22 -5.57
N ILE A 81 -7.74 9.43 -5.19
CA ILE A 81 -8.21 9.54 -3.82
C ILE A 81 -9.15 8.36 -3.58
N TYR A 82 -8.95 7.61 -2.50
CA TYR A 82 -9.90 6.59 -2.07
C TYR A 82 -10.78 7.20 -0.98
N SER A 83 -12.08 7.26 -1.20
CA SER A 83 -13.01 7.93 -0.28
C SER A 83 -14.30 7.16 -0.18
N ASN A 84 -14.64 6.76 1.05
CA ASN A 84 -15.93 6.20 1.39
C ASN A 84 -16.63 7.08 2.45
N GLU A 85 -17.73 6.58 3.01
CA GLU A 85 -18.51 7.31 4.03
C GLU A 85 -17.74 7.58 5.33
N LEU A 86 -16.69 6.79 5.61
CA LEU A 86 -15.95 6.82 6.88
C LEU A 86 -14.63 7.58 6.78
N VAL A 87 -13.93 7.49 5.64
CA VAL A 87 -12.57 8.01 5.48
C VAL A 87 -12.27 8.42 4.06
N SER A 88 -11.42 9.45 3.92
CA SER A 88 -10.82 9.86 2.66
C SER A 88 -9.29 9.80 2.73
N MET A 89 -8.67 9.14 1.76
CA MET A 89 -7.25 8.83 1.74
C MET A 89 -6.60 9.22 0.42
N ASN A 90 -5.37 9.75 0.52
CA ASN A 90 -4.52 10.02 -0.62
C ASN A 90 -3.97 8.69 -1.20
N GLY A 91 -4.70 8.14 -2.16
CA GLY A 91 -4.46 6.84 -2.78
C GLY A 91 -5.15 5.68 -2.05
N VAL A 92 -5.11 4.51 -2.68
CA VAL A 92 -5.55 3.24 -2.09
C VAL A 92 -4.42 2.70 -1.22
N HIS A 93 -4.72 2.32 0.03
CA HIS A 93 -3.74 1.75 0.97
C HIS A 93 -4.21 0.37 1.39
N LEU A 94 -3.52 -0.66 0.93
CA LEU A 94 -3.84 -2.05 1.20
C LEU A 94 -2.85 -2.64 2.19
N ILE A 95 -3.31 -3.51 3.08
CA ILE A 95 -2.48 -4.29 4.00
C ILE A 95 -2.68 -5.78 3.76
N PHE A 96 -1.59 -6.53 3.65
CA PHE A 96 -1.63 -7.97 3.40
C PHE A 96 -0.36 -8.65 3.90
N THR A 97 -0.45 -9.96 4.11
CA THR A 97 0.65 -10.78 4.63
C THR A 97 1.06 -11.78 3.57
N LEU A 98 2.36 -11.88 3.27
CA LEU A 98 2.89 -12.90 2.36
C LEU A 98 3.93 -13.76 3.07
N ASN A 99 3.99 -15.03 2.72
CA ASN A 99 5.08 -15.90 3.14
C ASN A 99 6.23 -15.77 2.15
N GLY A 100 7.44 -15.74 2.67
CA GLY A 100 8.62 -15.64 1.83
C GLY A 100 9.88 -15.30 2.59
N ARG A 101 10.87 -14.80 1.84
CA ARG A 101 12.21 -14.50 2.33
C ARG A 101 12.61 -13.08 1.94
N THR A 102 13.23 -12.36 2.87
CA THR A 102 13.76 -11.01 2.62
C THR A 102 15.28 -11.07 2.44
N GLN A 103 15.75 -10.64 1.27
CA GLN A 103 17.17 -10.50 0.96
C GLN A 103 17.53 -9.01 0.83
N GLU A 104 18.58 -8.57 1.51
CA GLU A 104 19.14 -7.23 1.29
C GLU A 104 19.91 -7.20 -0.03
N ILE A 105 19.65 -6.19 -0.88
CA ILE A 105 20.40 -6.02 -2.13
C ILE A 105 21.52 -4.99 -1.89
N TYR A 106 21.17 -3.77 -1.48
CA TYR A 106 22.11 -2.69 -1.14
C TYR A 106 21.39 -1.54 -0.43
N ASN A 107 22.05 -0.83 0.49
CA ASN A 107 21.61 0.42 1.14
C ASN A 107 20.09 0.65 1.20
N ASN A 108 19.42 0.07 2.21
CA ASN A 108 17.98 0.24 2.47
C ASN A 108 17.05 -0.31 1.39
N LYS A 109 17.57 -1.03 0.39
CA LYS A 109 16.80 -1.69 -0.66
C LYS A 109 16.81 -3.20 -0.45
N PHE A 110 15.62 -3.75 -0.31
CA PHE A 110 15.37 -5.17 -0.05
C PHE A 110 14.59 -5.80 -1.19
N LYS A 111 14.82 -7.09 -1.38
CA LYS A 111 14.07 -7.99 -2.26
C LYS A 111 13.26 -8.93 -1.38
N PHE A 112 11.94 -8.95 -1.54
CA PHE A 112 11.11 -9.99 -0.98
C PHE A 112 10.85 -11.05 -2.05
N ILE A 113 11.24 -12.28 -1.79
CA ILE A 113 10.98 -13.43 -2.65
C ILE A 113 9.75 -14.13 -2.07
N CYS A 114 8.68 -14.18 -2.86
CA CYS A 114 7.42 -14.79 -2.45
C CYS A 114 7.52 -16.31 -2.47
N ASP A 115 6.90 -16.97 -1.50
CA ASP A 115 6.65 -18.40 -1.57
C ASP A 115 5.55 -18.73 -2.59
N THR A 116 5.49 -19.99 -3.00
CA THR A 116 4.52 -20.51 -3.97
C THR A 116 3.24 -21.07 -3.33
N ASP A 117 3.03 -20.82 -2.03
CA ASP A 117 1.87 -21.32 -1.29
C ASP A 117 0.54 -20.74 -1.78
N GLU A 118 -0.54 -21.48 -1.54
CA GLU A 118 -1.88 -21.12 -2.03
C GLU A 118 -2.35 -19.77 -1.46
N LYS A 119 -2.09 -19.48 -0.18
CA LYS A 119 -2.51 -18.23 0.45
C LYS A 119 -1.81 -17.04 -0.19
N THR A 120 -0.49 -17.13 -0.40
CA THR A 120 0.29 -16.12 -1.12
C THR A 120 -0.26 -15.90 -2.53
N ARG A 121 -0.60 -16.98 -3.24
CA ARG A 121 -1.16 -16.90 -4.60
C ARG A 121 -2.51 -16.18 -4.62
N SER A 122 -3.42 -16.51 -3.71
CA SER A 122 -4.74 -15.89 -3.62
C SER A 122 -4.65 -14.39 -3.34
N ILE A 123 -3.74 -13.97 -2.44
CA ILE A 123 -3.50 -12.54 -2.16
C ILE A 123 -2.93 -11.85 -3.40
N ILE A 124 -1.95 -12.44 -4.07
CA ILE A 124 -1.37 -11.88 -5.30
C ILE A 124 -2.43 -11.69 -6.38
N GLN A 125 -3.31 -12.68 -6.57
CA GLN A 125 -4.41 -12.59 -7.54
C GLN A 125 -5.35 -11.44 -7.21
N LEU A 126 -5.71 -11.27 -5.93
CA LEU A 126 -6.57 -10.17 -5.50
C LEU A 126 -5.92 -8.80 -5.76
N LEU A 127 -4.62 -8.65 -5.48
CA LEU A 127 -3.88 -7.42 -5.79
C LEU A 127 -3.82 -7.13 -7.30
N GLN A 128 -3.72 -8.17 -8.14
CA GLN A 128 -3.74 -8.03 -9.60
C GLN A 128 -5.13 -7.65 -10.12
N LEU A 129 -6.20 -8.16 -9.52
CA LEU A 129 -7.58 -7.78 -9.84
C LEU A 129 -7.83 -6.30 -9.50
N ILE A 130 -7.36 -5.85 -8.33
CA ILE A 130 -7.47 -4.42 -7.96
C ILE A 130 -6.74 -3.53 -8.96
N GLU A 131 -5.52 -3.89 -9.39
CA GLU A 131 -4.81 -3.14 -10.44
C GLU A 131 -5.61 -3.10 -11.74
N HIS A 132 -6.20 -4.24 -12.11
CA HIS A 132 -7.01 -4.35 -13.30
C HIS A 132 -8.23 -3.42 -13.27
N ASP A 133 -8.97 -3.42 -12.17
CA ASP A 133 -10.22 -2.65 -12.04
C ASP A 133 -9.94 -1.14 -12.07
N ILE A 134 -8.90 -0.69 -11.37
CA ILE A 134 -8.45 0.71 -11.36
C ILE A 134 -8.09 1.21 -12.78
N LEU A 135 -7.43 0.38 -13.58
CA LEU A 135 -6.98 0.75 -14.93
C LEU A 135 -8.09 0.61 -15.98
N LYS A 136 -9.05 -0.29 -15.75
CA LYS A 136 -10.20 -0.51 -16.63
C LYS A 136 -11.20 0.63 -16.55
N GLU A 137 -11.51 1.13 -15.36
CA GLU A 137 -12.50 2.21 -15.18
C GLU A 137 -12.08 3.51 -15.88
N ARG A 138 -10.79 3.83 -15.87
CA ARG A 138 -10.25 5.06 -16.47
C ARG A 138 -10.04 4.97 -17.99
N TYR A 139 -10.24 3.81 -18.60
CA TYR A 139 -9.91 3.43 -19.99
C TYR A 139 -9.54 4.59 -20.92
N PHE A 140 -8.26 4.65 -21.31
CA PHE A 140 -7.78 5.61 -22.30
C PHE A 140 -7.87 4.98 -23.69
N LYS A 141 -8.72 5.55 -24.55
CA LYS A 141 -8.86 5.11 -25.94
C LYS A 141 -7.49 5.13 -26.64
N ASN A 142 -7.17 4.05 -27.36
CA ASN A 142 -5.94 3.86 -28.14
C ASN A 142 -4.63 3.78 -27.32
N LYS A 143 -4.69 3.56 -26.00
CA LYS A 143 -3.48 3.36 -25.19
C LYS A 143 -3.41 1.93 -24.64
N GLN A 144 -2.20 1.41 -24.53
CA GLN A 144 -1.97 0.09 -23.94
C GLN A 144 -1.86 0.17 -22.42
N ILE A 145 -2.44 -0.82 -21.76
CA ILE A 145 -2.44 -0.93 -20.30
C ILE A 145 -1.14 -1.62 -19.87
N ASN A 146 -0.43 -0.99 -18.93
CA ASN A 146 0.76 -1.55 -18.32
C ASN A 146 0.47 -2.03 -16.89
N TYR A 147 0.28 -3.35 -16.75
CA TYR A 147 0.02 -4.02 -15.48
C TYR A 147 1.31 -4.28 -14.70
N LYS A 148 1.87 -3.22 -14.11
CA LYS A 148 3.16 -3.28 -13.42
C LYS A 148 3.14 -4.18 -12.19
N LEU A 149 2.05 -4.22 -11.41
CA LEU A 149 1.95 -5.16 -10.29
C LEU A 149 1.91 -6.60 -10.79
N LYS A 150 1.12 -6.88 -11.83
CA LYS A 150 1.10 -8.21 -12.47
C LYS A 150 2.49 -8.64 -12.94
N GLU A 151 3.21 -7.77 -13.65
CA GLU A 151 4.59 -8.02 -14.09
C GLU A 151 5.54 -8.30 -12.90
N GLN A 152 5.46 -7.52 -11.82
CA GLN A 152 6.29 -7.75 -10.63
C GLN A 152 6.01 -9.11 -10.00
N PHE A 153 4.74 -9.46 -9.76
CA PHE A 153 4.41 -10.72 -9.12
C PHE A 153 4.71 -11.93 -10.02
N HIS A 154 4.62 -11.79 -11.34
CA HIS A 154 5.06 -12.83 -12.27
C HIS A 154 6.55 -13.16 -12.14
N SER A 155 7.39 -12.18 -11.77
CA SER A 155 8.82 -12.41 -11.52
C SER A 155 9.11 -13.21 -10.24
N GLY A 156 8.11 -13.44 -9.39
CA GLY A 156 8.24 -14.17 -8.12
C GLY A 156 8.88 -13.37 -6.98
N PHE A 157 9.19 -12.09 -7.19
CA PHE A 157 9.71 -11.21 -6.16
C PHE A 157 9.30 -9.75 -6.37
N PHE A 158 9.37 -8.95 -5.32
CA PHE A 158 9.27 -7.50 -5.45
C PHE A 158 10.32 -6.79 -4.58
N LYS A 159 10.61 -5.55 -4.95
CA LYS A 159 11.59 -4.72 -4.23
C LYS A 159 10.88 -3.69 -3.37
N PHE A 160 11.40 -3.46 -2.19
CA PHE A 160 10.91 -2.41 -1.29
C PHE A 160 12.08 -1.68 -0.63
N PHE A 161 11.81 -0.47 -0.14
CA PHE A 161 12.80 0.35 0.54
C PHE A 161 12.42 0.51 2.01
N GLN A 162 13.36 0.26 2.92
CA GLN A 162 13.18 0.44 4.36
C GLN A 162 14.53 0.71 5.03
N SER A 163 14.54 1.47 6.12
CA SER A 163 15.78 1.67 6.89
C SER A 163 16.26 0.35 7.50
N LYS A 164 17.58 0.08 7.44
CA LYS A 164 18.20 -1.13 8.00
C LYS A 164 17.84 -1.38 9.47
N SER A 165 17.58 -0.32 10.24
CA SER A 165 17.16 -0.40 11.65
C SER A 165 15.88 -1.22 11.86
N HIS A 166 15.03 -1.38 10.84
CA HIS A 166 13.71 -2.01 10.95
C HIS A 166 13.59 -3.34 10.19
N VAL A 167 14.67 -3.83 9.58
CA VAL A 167 14.63 -5.07 8.79
C VAL A 167 15.63 -6.06 9.36
N LYS A 168 15.11 -7.08 10.06
CA LYS A 168 15.89 -8.29 10.31
C LYS A 168 15.97 -9.07 9.00
N THR A 169 17.15 -9.09 8.39
CA THR A 169 17.44 -9.95 7.24
C THR A 169 17.31 -11.39 7.70
N THR A 170 16.43 -12.15 7.06
CA THR A 170 16.27 -13.58 7.34
C THR A 170 17.22 -14.34 6.44
N ASN A 171 18.40 -14.69 6.96
CA ASN A 171 19.22 -15.75 6.37
C ASN A 171 18.63 -17.15 6.67
N ASP A 172 17.55 -17.21 7.47
CA ASP A 172 16.83 -18.43 7.78
C ASP A 172 16.24 -19.08 6.52
N THR A 173 16.40 -20.39 6.47
CA THR A 173 15.83 -21.31 5.45
C THR A 173 14.31 -21.42 5.53
N HIS A 174 13.69 -20.97 6.62
CA HIS A 174 12.25 -21.04 6.83
C HIS A 174 11.53 -19.77 6.39
N SER A 175 10.48 -19.94 5.60
CA SER A 175 9.61 -18.85 5.20
C SER A 175 8.85 -18.30 6.40
N LYS A 176 8.81 -16.97 6.49
CA LYS A 176 8.09 -16.27 7.54
C LYS A 176 6.98 -15.45 6.90
N ALA A 177 5.84 -15.40 7.57
CA ALA A 177 4.77 -14.49 7.24
C ALA A 177 5.25 -13.06 7.49
N VAL A 178 5.28 -12.23 6.45
CA VAL A 178 5.71 -10.83 6.51
C VAL A 178 4.55 -9.94 6.09
N LEU A 179 4.30 -8.93 6.92
CA LEU A 179 3.24 -7.95 6.72
C LEU A 179 3.74 -6.81 5.83
N PHE A 180 2.94 -6.47 4.82
CA PHE A 180 3.22 -5.41 3.87
C PHE A 180 2.04 -4.46 3.74
N SER A 181 2.36 -3.21 3.43
CA SER A 181 1.43 -2.22 2.92
C SER A 181 1.75 -1.91 1.45
N LEU A 182 0.72 -1.93 0.61
CA LEU A 182 0.77 -1.45 -0.78
C LEU A 182 -0.02 -0.15 -0.87
N LYS A 183 0.65 0.90 -1.32
CA LYS A 183 -0.01 2.17 -1.65
C LYS A 183 -0.08 2.35 -3.16
N ILE A 184 -1.28 2.53 -3.70
CA ILE A 184 -1.51 2.95 -5.10
C ILE A 184 -1.88 4.44 -5.08
N SER A 185 -1.04 5.29 -5.66
CA SER A 185 -1.17 6.76 -5.53
C SER A 185 -1.88 7.44 -6.70
N GLY A 186 -1.95 6.77 -7.85
CA GLY A 186 -2.49 7.37 -9.07
C GLY A 186 -2.16 6.55 -10.31
N ILE A 187 -2.54 7.11 -11.46
CA ILE A 187 -2.29 6.57 -12.79
C ILE A 187 -1.35 7.52 -13.52
N TRP A 188 -0.26 7.01 -14.07
CA TRP A 188 0.55 7.72 -15.04
C TRP A 188 0.09 7.34 -16.45
N SER A 189 0.19 8.28 -17.39
CA SER A 189 -0.01 7.98 -18.81
C SER A 189 1.03 8.70 -19.67
N THR A 190 1.43 8.07 -20.75
CA THR A 190 2.19 8.64 -21.87
C THR A 190 1.28 8.68 -23.10
N ASP A 191 1.81 8.98 -24.27
CA ASP A 191 1.04 8.94 -25.51
C ASP A 191 0.54 7.53 -25.84
N ASP A 192 1.39 6.51 -25.64
CA ASP A 192 1.07 5.12 -26.00
C ASP A 192 0.54 4.27 -24.85
N ASN A 193 0.98 4.53 -23.61
CA ASN A 193 0.81 3.59 -22.50
C ASN A 193 0.28 4.29 -21.25
N TYR A 194 -0.35 3.52 -20.36
CA TYR A 194 -0.68 4.00 -19.03
C TYR A 194 -0.66 2.87 -18.00
N GLY A 195 -0.48 3.23 -16.73
CA GLY A 195 -0.40 2.26 -15.65
C GLY A 195 -0.50 2.92 -14.29
N ILE A 196 -0.55 2.12 -13.24
CA ILE A 196 -0.59 2.64 -11.88
C ILE A 196 0.81 3.06 -11.39
N THR A 197 0.82 3.99 -10.44
CA THR A 197 1.98 4.27 -9.58
C THR A 197 1.72 3.66 -8.21
N TYR A 198 2.64 2.83 -7.74
CA TYR A 198 2.50 2.17 -6.44
C TYR A 198 3.81 2.07 -5.66
N LYS A 199 3.71 1.76 -4.37
CA LYS A 199 4.84 1.53 -3.48
C LYS A 199 4.53 0.45 -2.44
N PHE A 200 5.45 -0.50 -2.27
CA PHE A 200 5.45 -1.43 -1.14
C PHE A 200 6.22 -0.86 0.05
N THR A 201 5.70 -1.09 1.25
CA THR A 201 6.35 -0.81 2.53
C THR A 201 6.15 -2.02 3.43
N ARG A 202 7.22 -2.54 4.03
CA ARG A 202 7.09 -3.59 5.05
C ARG A 202 6.75 -2.93 6.40
N LEU A 203 5.81 -3.55 7.12
CA LEU A 203 5.32 -3.10 8.43
C LEU A 203 6.04 -3.86 9.56
#